data_AF-A0A1M6PL04-F1
#
_entry.id   AF-A0A1M6PL04-F1
#
_cell.length_a   1.000
_cell.length_b   1.000
_cell.length_c   1.000
_cell.angle_alpha   90.00
_cell.angle_beta   90.00
_cell.angle_gamma   90.00
#
_symmetry.space_group_name_H-M   'P 1'
#
loop_
_entity.id
_entity.type
_entity.pdbx_description
1 polymer ?
#
loop_
_entity_poly.entity_id
_entity_poly.type
_entity_poly.pdbx_seq_one_letter_code
_entity_poly.pdbx_strand_id
1 'polypeptide(L)'
;MKHFSRKSALILFLLMTFSAAKAQTIEQEIAKKSCECIQTKLSSDGQITKAEVQNCISKSGDEVLKSKDPQEAKRITRNMQAFVERLKTVYKLVEKCLPQTGYK
;
A
#
# COMPACT_ATOMS: atom_id res chain seq x y z
N MET A 1 -44.65 18.81 20.36
CA MET A 1 -43.82 17.59 20.24
C MET A 1 -43.67 17.27 18.76
N LYS A 2 -42.48 17.46 18.17
CA LYS A 2 -42.27 17.24 16.73
C LYS A 2 -42.18 15.74 16.46
N HIS A 3 -43.08 15.20 15.64
CA HIS A 3 -43.05 13.83 15.14
C HIS A 3 -41.74 13.60 14.37
N PHE A 4 -40.75 12.98 15.02
CA PHE A 4 -39.59 12.45 14.33
C PHE A 4 -40.04 11.23 13.53
N SER A 5 -40.21 11.39 12.21
CA SER A 5 -40.69 10.34 11.33
C SER A 5 -39.72 9.16 11.32
N ARG A 6 -40.23 7.95 11.62
CA ARG A 6 -39.49 6.67 11.59
C ARG A 6 -38.73 6.45 10.27
N LYS A 7 -39.23 7.03 9.17
CA LYS A 7 -38.57 7.01 7.85
C LYS A 7 -37.29 7.86 7.81
N SER A 8 -37.30 9.03 8.45
CA SER A 8 -36.13 9.91 8.55
C SER A 8 -35.04 9.31 9.44
N ALA A 9 -35.44 8.56 10.49
CA ALA A 9 -34.50 7.83 11.35
C ALA A 9 -33.74 6.73 10.58
N LEU A 10 -34.45 5.97 9.73
CA LEU A 10 -33.86 4.90 8.91
C LEU A 10 -32.89 5.44 7.86
N ILE A 11 -33.20 6.60 7.24
CA ILE A 11 -32.31 7.26 6.28
C ILE A 11 -31.04 7.76 6.98
N LEU A 12 -31.16 8.35 8.18
CA LEU A 12 -30.00 8.76 8.99
C LEU A 12 -29.13 7.57 9.41
N PHE A 13 -29.76 6.43 9.75
CA PHE A 13 -29.04 5.22 10.12
C PHE A 13 -28.29 4.61 8.92
N LEU A 14 -28.89 4.63 7.72
CA LEU A 14 -28.23 4.23 6.46
C LEU A 14 -27.08 5.17 6.06
N LEU A 15 -27.20 6.47 6.32
CA LEU A 15 -26.12 7.43 6.06
C LEU A 15 -24.94 7.23 7.03
N MET A 16 -25.22 6.91 8.30
CA MET A 16 -24.19 6.64 9.31
C MET A 16 -23.34 5.39 8.98
N THR A 17 -23.94 4.35 8.39
CA THR A 17 -23.20 3.13 7.99
C THR A 17 -22.31 3.33 6.76
N PHE A 18 -22.64 4.27 5.87
CA PHE A 18 -21.78 4.63 4.73
C PHE A 18 -20.54 5.43 5.16
N SER A 19 -20.65 6.25 6.21
CA SER A 19 -19.53 7.09 6.70
C SER A 19 -18.45 6.33 7.47
N ALA A 20 -18.60 5.02 7.70
CA ALA A 20 -17.60 4.18 8.35
C ALA A 20 -16.66 3.45 7.36
N ALA A 21 -16.66 3.84 6.07
CA ALA A 21 -15.60 3.44 5.15
C ALA A 21 -14.27 4.04 5.62
N LYS A 22 -13.52 3.30 6.43
CA LYS A 22 -12.15 3.66 6.80
C LYS A 22 -11.40 3.93 5.49
N ALA A 23 -10.97 5.17 5.29
CA ALA A 23 -10.04 5.48 4.20
C ALA A 23 -8.81 4.59 4.40
N GLN A 24 -8.65 3.56 3.56
CA GLN A 24 -7.46 2.72 3.61
C GLN A 24 -6.26 3.59 3.27
N THR A 25 -5.16 3.43 4.02
CA THR A 25 -3.90 4.05 3.63
C THR A 25 -3.41 3.44 2.32
N ILE A 26 -2.53 4.14 1.62
CA ILE A 26 -1.97 3.66 0.35
C ILE A 26 -1.21 2.35 0.55
N GLU A 27 -0.49 2.23 1.66
CA GLU A 27 0.22 1.00 2.04
C GLU A 27 -0.77 -0.15 2.27
N GLN A 28 -1.92 0.11 2.90
CA GLN A 28 -2.96 -0.90 3.10
C GLN A 28 -3.60 -1.32 1.78
N GLU A 29 -3.83 -0.39 0.87
CA GLU A 29 -4.39 -0.67 -0.45
C GLU A 29 -3.42 -1.49 -1.32
N ILE A 30 -2.12 -1.13 -1.31
CA ILE A 30 -1.06 -1.89 -1.98
C ILE A 30 -0.96 -3.30 -1.38
N ALA A 31 -0.96 -3.42 -0.05
CA ALA A 31 -0.87 -4.71 0.63
C ALA A 31 -2.07 -5.60 0.28
N LYS A 32 -3.29 -5.05 0.28
CA LYS A 32 -4.51 -5.78 -0.09
C LYS A 32 -4.42 -6.33 -1.52
N LYS A 33 -4.12 -5.47 -2.51
CA LYS A 33 -3.98 -5.88 -3.91
C LYS A 33 -2.84 -6.88 -4.12
N SER A 34 -1.74 -6.73 -3.38
CA SER A 34 -0.61 -7.66 -3.43
C SER A 34 -1.02 -9.05 -2.92
N CYS A 35 -1.75 -9.11 -1.80
CA CYS A 35 -2.28 -10.35 -1.26
C CYS A 35 -3.27 -11.03 -2.21
N GLU A 36 -4.15 -10.27 -2.87
CA GLU A 36 -5.07 -10.80 -3.90
C GLU A 36 -4.27 -11.44 -5.06
N CYS A 37 -3.26 -10.75 -5.59
CA CYS A 37 -2.37 -11.27 -6.65
C CYS A 37 -1.64 -12.55 -6.22
N ILE A 38 -1.07 -12.57 -5.01
CA ILE A 38 -0.36 -13.73 -4.47
C ILE A 38 -1.31 -14.91 -4.30
N GLN A 39 -2.51 -14.67 -3.76
CA GLN A 39 -3.50 -15.71 -3.53
C GLN A 39 -3.99 -16.31 -4.84
N THR A 40 -4.21 -15.50 -5.88
CA THR A 40 -4.54 -16.00 -7.23
C THR A 40 -3.43 -16.92 -7.77
N LYS A 41 -2.16 -16.54 -7.63
CA LYS A 41 -1.04 -17.37 -8.07
C LYS A 41 -0.91 -18.66 -7.28
N LEU A 42 -1.01 -18.60 -5.95
CA LEU A 42 -0.99 -19.79 -5.09
C LEU A 42 -2.15 -20.74 -5.41
N SER A 43 -3.32 -20.22 -5.76
CA SER A 43 -4.49 -21.02 -6.11
C SER A 43 -4.38 -21.68 -7.49
N SER A 44 -3.60 -21.09 -8.40
CA SER A 44 -3.32 -21.63 -9.74
C SER A 44 -2.18 -22.65 -9.73
N ASP A 45 -1.04 -22.27 -9.14
CA ASP A 45 0.24 -22.95 -9.35
C ASP A 45 0.66 -23.77 -8.12
N GLY A 46 -0.06 -23.67 -7.00
CA GLY A 46 0.23 -24.37 -5.73
C GLY A 46 1.47 -23.88 -4.99
N GLN A 47 2.30 -23.07 -5.64
CA GLN A 47 3.53 -22.50 -5.10
C GLN A 47 3.75 -21.08 -5.65
N ILE A 48 4.56 -20.29 -4.95
CA ILE A 48 4.94 -18.94 -5.41
C ILE A 48 6.40 -18.66 -5.08
N THR A 49 7.13 -18.10 -6.04
CA THR A 49 8.53 -17.72 -5.85
C THR A 49 8.66 -16.32 -5.26
N LYS A 50 9.82 -16.02 -4.68
CA LYS A 50 10.15 -14.67 -4.18
C LYS A 50 10.04 -13.61 -5.28
N ALA A 51 10.45 -13.93 -6.51
CA ALA A 51 10.37 -13.01 -7.64
C ALA A 51 8.91 -12.68 -8.00
N GLU A 52 8.01 -13.67 -7.92
CA GLU A 52 6.58 -13.46 -8.17
C GLU A 52 5.90 -12.65 -7.08
N VAL A 53 6.26 -12.88 -5.81
CA VAL A 53 5.82 -12.03 -4.69
C VAL A 53 6.26 -10.58 -4.92
N GLN A 54 7.54 -10.36 -5.27
CA GLN A 54 8.06 -9.02 -5.60
C GLN A 54 7.32 -8.38 -6.78
N ASN A 55 6.98 -9.16 -7.80
CA ASN A 55 6.21 -8.69 -8.94
C ASN A 55 4.78 -8.28 -8.55
N CYS A 56 4.09 -9.08 -7.72
CA CYS A 56 2.76 -8.74 -7.20
C CYS A 56 2.79 -7.43 -6.39
N ILE A 57 3.81 -7.23 -5.55
CA ILE A 57 3.98 -6.00 -4.77
C ILE A 57 4.23 -4.80 -5.70
N SER A 58 5.13 -4.96 -6.68
CA SER A 58 5.49 -3.87 -7.61
C SER A 58 4.29 -3.44 -8.47
N LYS A 59 3.58 -4.40 -9.06
CA LYS A 59 2.36 -4.13 -9.85
C LYS A 59 1.27 -3.46 -9.03
N SER A 60 1.03 -3.95 -7.81
CA SER A 60 0.04 -3.36 -6.91
C SER A 60 0.41 -1.94 -6.51
N GLY A 61 1.70 -1.68 -6.28
CA GLY A 61 2.24 -0.34 -6.05
C GLY A 61 1.94 0.60 -7.22
N ASP A 62 2.27 0.18 -8.45
CA ASP A 62 2.05 0.98 -9.64
C ASP A 62 0.56 1.26 -9.89
N GLU A 63 -0.30 0.26 -9.73
CA GLU A 63 -1.75 0.42 -9.90
C GLU A 63 -2.34 1.41 -8.90
N VAL A 64 -1.99 1.28 -7.62
CA VAL A 64 -2.50 2.17 -6.57
C VAL A 64 -1.97 3.58 -6.77
N LEU A 65 -0.68 3.74 -7.09
CA LEU A 65 -0.12 5.08 -7.32
C LEU A 65 -0.73 5.76 -8.55
N LYS A 66 -1.02 5.02 -9.62
CA LYS A 66 -1.70 5.54 -10.82
C LYS A 66 -3.17 5.90 -10.58
N SER A 67 -3.82 5.28 -9.60
CA SER A 67 -5.22 5.58 -9.26
C SER A 67 -5.38 6.80 -8.35
N LYS A 68 -4.28 7.33 -7.79
CA LYS A 68 -4.29 8.56 -7.00
C LYS A 68 -4.16 9.81 -7.88
N ASP A 69 -4.52 10.94 -7.30
CA ASP A 69 -4.29 12.25 -7.90
C ASP A 69 -2.80 12.41 -8.28
N PRO A 70 -2.47 12.93 -9.47
CA PRO A 70 -1.08 13.07 -9.93
C PRO A 70 -0.17 13.87 -8.98
N GLN A 71 -0.71 14.85 -8.26
CA GLN A 71 0.04 15.64 -7.29
C GLN A 71 0.34 14.82 -6.02
N GLU A 72 -0.63 14.02 -5.57
CA GLU A 72 -0.45 13.09 -4.45
C GLU A 72 0.55 11.99 -4.80
N ALA A 73 0.41 11.35 -5.97
CA ALA A 73 1.36 10.35 -6.46
C ALA A 73 2.78 10.92 -6.53
N LYS A 74 2.95 12.13 -7.09
CA LYS A 74 4.24 12.82 -7.17
C LYS A 74 4.83 13.13 -5.79
N ARG A 75 4.01 13.51 -4.81
CA ARG A 75 4.46 13.76 -3.43
C ARG A 75 5.00 12.46 -2.81
N ILE A 76 4.28 11.37 -2.96
CA ILE A 76 4.66 10.07 -2.41
C ILE A 76 5.94 9.56 -3.05
N THR A 77 6.03 9.57 -4.38
CA THR A 77 7.24 9.14 -5.10
C THR A 77 8.47 9.95 -4.68
N ARG A 78 8.35 11.28 -4.55
CA ARG A 78 9.45 12.13 -4.07
C ARG A 78 9.88 11.77 -2.64
N ASN A 79 8.93 11.54 -1.74
CA ASN A 79 9.23 11.18 -0.36
C ASN A 79 9.94 9.83 -0.27
N MET A 80 9.47 8.83 -1.02
CA MET A 80 10.13 7.52 -1.11
C MET A 80 11.54 7.62 -1.70
N GLN A 81 11.71 8.39 -2.77
CA GLN A 81 13.02 8.61 -3.39
C GLN A 81 14.00 9.28 -2.41
N ALA A 82 13.56 10.32 -1.71
CA ALA A 82 14.38 10.99 -0.69
C ALA A 82 14.78 10.02 0.44
N PHE A 83 13.88 9.13 0.87
CA PHE A 83 14.19 8.12 1.86
C PHE A 83 15.21 7.09 1.36
N VAL A 84 15.07 6.60 0.13
CA VAL A 84 16.02 5.67 -0.50
C VAL A 84 17.41 6.29 -0.61
N GLU A 85 17.53 7.55 -1.02
CA GLU A 85 18.82 8.24 -1.09
C GLU A 85 19.48 8.42 0.29
N ARG A 86 18.69 8.69 1.33
CA ARG A 86 19.19 8.71 2.71
C ARG A 86 19.68 7.32 3.14
N LEU A 87 18.94 6.26 2.83
CA LEU A 87 19.38 4.88 3.11
C LEU A 87 20.66 4.52 2.37
N LYS A 88 20.81 4.87 1.08
CA LYS A 88 22.07 4.68 0.34
C LYS A 88 23.25 5.36 1.03
N THR A 89 23.03 6.56 1.56
CA THR A 89 24.06 7.29 2.32
C THR A 89 24.44 6.54 3.59
N VAL A 90 23.46 6.03 4.34
CA VAL A 90 23.70 5.19 5.52
C VAL A 90 24.48 3.93 5.15
N TYR A 91 24.10 3.22 4.08
CA TYR A 91 24.81 2.04 3.60
C TYR A 91 26.29 2.35 3.30
N LYS A 92 26.58 3.44 2.58
CA LYS A 92 27.97 3.87 2.32
C LYS A 92 28.77 4.19 3.59
N LEU A 93 28.11 4.71 4.62
CA LEU A 93 28.77 4.97 5.90
C LEU A 93 29.06 3.68 6.66
N VAL A 94 28.13 2.73 6.64
CA VAL A 94 28.28 1.41 7.28
C VAL A 94 29.29 0.53 6.55
N GLU A 95 29.39 0.60 5.22
CA GLU A 95 30.38 -0.14 4.43
C GLU A 95 31.81 0.13 4.91
N LYS A 96 32.11 1.33 5.40
CA LYS A 96 33.43 1.67 5.97
C LYS A 96 33.77 0.88 7.24
N CYS A 97 32.75 0.37 7.93
CA CYS A 97 32.89 -0.45 9.13
C CYS A 97 32.94 -1.95 8.81
N LEU A 98 32.66 -2.36 7.57
CA LEU A 98 32.69 -3.76 7.17
C LEU A 98 34.11 -4.16 6.76
N PRO A 99 34.57 -5.38 7.12
CA PRO A 99 35.84 -5.89 6.63
C PRO A 99 35.79 -6.01 5.10
N GLN A 100 36.82 -5.51 4.41
CA GLN A 100 36.91 -5.50 2.93
C GLN A 100 36.90 -6.91 2.31
N THR A 101 37.02 -7.95 3.14
CA THR A 101 36.99 -9.36 2.76
C THR A 101 35.68 -9.97 3.24
N GLY A 102 34.64 -10.00 2.40
CA GLY A 102 33.53 -10.92 2.65
C GLY A 102 32.11 -10.49 2.31
N TYR A 103 31.87 -9.77 1.22
CA TYR A 103 30.55 -9.75 0.59
C TYR A 103 30.73 -9.81 -0.94
N LYS A 104 30.68 -11.04 -1.49
CA LYS A 104 30.41 -11.31 -2.90
C LYS A 104 28.98 -11.78 -3.03
#